data_AF-A0A1G9J865-F1
#
_entry.id   AF-A0A1G9J865-F1
#
_cell.length_a   1.000
_cell.length_b   1.000
_cell.length_c   1.000
_cell.angle_alpha   90.00
_cell.angle_beta   90.00
_cell.angle_gamma   90.00
#
_symmetry.space_group_name_H-M   'P 1'
#
loop_
_entity.id
_entity.type
_entity.pdbx_description
1 polymer ?
#
loop_
_entity_poly.entity_id
_entity_poly.type
_entity_poly.pdbx_seq_one_letter_code
_entity_poly.pdbx_strand_id
1 'polypeptide(L)'
;SRTEKDLLTSWAEGGQVNPVTGEKAPPRGRGKFLFKVGKKAGVPFKLDLLDVETGVHDTNRAWADQIEAMQRAGDDVDDDLDSAAY
;
A
#
# COMPACT_ATOMS: atom_id res chain seq x y z
N SER A 1 22.71 -5.69 11.89
CA SER A 1 23.87 -4.92 11.37
C SER A 1 23.42 -3.48 11.11
N ARG A 2 24.29 -2.47 11.23
CA ARG A 2 23.95 -1.06 10.96
C ARG A 2 23.60 -0.84 9.48
N THR A 3 24.41 -1.42 8.59
CA THR A 3 24.20 -1.45 7.12
C THR A 3 22.82 -1.95 6.69
N GLU A 4 22.29 -2.95 7.39
CA GLU A 4 21.00 -3.56 7.08
C GLU A 4 19.84 -2.63 7.48
N LYS A 5 19.99 -1.92 8.60
CA LYS A 5 19.03 -0.89 9.03
C LYS A 5 19.05 0.30 8.08
N ASP A 6 20.22 0.72 7.60
CA ASP A 6 20.34 1.83 6.66
C ASP A 6 19.69 1.49 5.31
N LEU A 7 19.85 0.25 4.83
CA LEU A 7 19.18 -0.29 3.65
C LEU A 7 17.66 -0.26 3.79
N LEU A 8 17.13 -0.83 4.88
CA LEU A 8 15.69 -0.85 5.14
C LEU A 8 15.11 0.57 5.27
N THR A 9 15.84 1.48 5.94
CA THR A 9 15.42 2.88 6.11
C THR A 9 15.34 3.60 4.76
N SER A 10 16.28 3.35 3.85
CA SER A 10 16.25 3.93 2.50
C SER A 10 15.07 3.45 1.64
N TRP A 11 14.45 2.31 1.98
CA TRP A 11 13.29 1.75 1.27
C TRP A 11 11.95 2.18 1.87
N ALA A 12 11.97 2.70 3.10
CA ALA A 12 10.79 3.17 3.81
C ALA A 12 10.43 4.63 3.50
N GLU A 13 11.18 5.30 2.63
CA GLU A 13 10.93 6.69 2.26
C GLU A 13 9.58 6.79 1.50
N GLY A 14 8.61 7.47 2.11
CA GLY A 14 7.23 7.57 1.62
C GLY A 14 7.17 8.09 0.18
N GLY A 15 6.17 7.62 -0.58
CA GLY A 15 5.93 8.07 -1.94
C GLY A 15 5.82 9.60 -2.00
N GLN A 16 6.64 10.23 -2.83
CA GLN A 16 6.63 11.68 -2.99
C GLN A 16 5.47 12.09 -3.89
N VAL A 17 4.73 13.12 -3.50
CA VAL A 17 3.72 13.74 -4.37
C VAL A 17 4.44 14.76 -5.25
N ASN A 18 4.31 14.65 -6.57
CA ASN A 18 4.82 15.67 -7.47
C ASN A 18 4.01 16.97 -7.26
N PRO A 19 4.63 18.08 -6.84
CA PRO A 19 3.92 19.31 -6.51
C PRO A 19 3.33 20.04 -7.73
N VAL A 20 3.77 19.68 -8.95
CA VAL A 20 3.33 20.32 -10.21
C VAL A 20 2.20 19.52 -10.87
N THR A 21 2.27 18.19 -10.85
CA THR A 21 1.29 17.31 -11.50
C THR A 21 0.27 16.70 -10.52
N GLY A 22 0.52 16.79 -9.21
CA GLY A 22 -0.29 16.12 -8.19
C GLY A 22 -0.15 14.59 -8.17
N GLU A 23 0.64 14.00 -9.08
CA GLU A 23 0.81 12.56 -9.15
C GLU A 23 1.60 12.02 -7.96
N LYS A 24 1.05 10.97 -7.34
CA LYS A 24 1.72 10.21 -6.30
C LYS A 24 2.75 9.31 -6.96
N ALA A 25 4.04 9.57 -6.73
CA ALA A 25 5.08 8.64 -7.10
C ALA A 25 4.87 7.31 -6.35
N PRO A 26 5.08 6.16 -7.01
CA PRO A 26 4.98 4.87 -6.33
C PRO A 26 5.93 4.83 -5.12
N PRO A 27 5.54 4.17 -4.01
CA PRO A 27 6.36 4.12 -2.81
C PRO A 27 7.75 3.53 -3.11
N ARG A 28 8.81 4.14 -2.55
CA ARG A 28 10.23 3.84 -2.84
C ARG A 28 10.73 2.51 -2.25
N GLY A 29 9.91 1.47 -2.28
CA GLY A 29 10.26 0.13 -1.79
C GLY A 29 9.61 -1.03 -2.57
N ARG A 30 8.74 -0.74 -3.54
CA ARG A 30 8.02 -1.80 -4.27
C ARG A 30 9.00 -2.73 -5.00
N GLY A 31 8.90 -4.03 -4.71
CA GLY A 31 9.78 -5.07 -5.24
C GLY A 31 11.12 -5.24 -4.53
N LYS A 32 11.49 -4.43 -3.54
CA LYS A 32 12.78 -4.58 -2.82
C LYS A 32 12.63 -5.51 -1.62
N PHE A 33 13.43 -6.57 -1.57
CA PHE A 33 13.41 -7.58 -0.50
C PHE A 33 14.81 -7.84 0.03
N LEU A 34 14.86 -8.32 1.28
CA LEU A 34 16.11 -8.75 1.93
C LEU A 34 16.04 -10.24 2.23
N PHE A 35 16.89 -11.02 1.58
CA PHE A 35 17.04 -12.44 1.89
C PHE A 35 18.08 -12.61 3.00
N LYS A 36 17.66 -13.01 4.21
CA LYS A 36 18.55 -13.15 5.36
C LYS A 36 18.74 -14.61 5.76
N VAL A 37 19.99 -15.04 5.84
CA VAL A 37 20.37 -16.37 6.35
C VAL A 37 21.30 -16.22 7.56
N GLY A 38 20.83 -16.66 8.73
CA GLY A 38 21.60 -16.65 9.97
C GLY A 38 21.95 -15.25 10.49
N LYS A 39 23.12 -15.13 11.16
CA LYS A 39 23.54 -13.89 11.84
C LYS A 39 24.23 -12.86 10.93
N LYS A 40 24.53 -13.20 9.67
CA LYS A 40 25.17 -12.29 8.71
C LYS A 40 24.16 -11.30 8.11
N ALA A 41 24.67 -10.21 7.55
CA ALA A 41 23.85 -9.24 6.82
C ALA A 41 23.13 -9.96 5.66
N GLY A 42 21.84 -9.69 5.47
CA GLY A 42 21.07 -10.29 4.38
C GLY A 42 21.51 -9.78 3.01
N VAL A 43 21.17 -10.50 1.96
CA VAL A 43 21.38 -10.13 0.56
C VAL A 43 20.15 -9.37 0.07
N PRO A 44 20.29 -8.08 -0.30
CA PRO A 44 19.19 -7.34 -0.89
C PRO A 44 18.98 -7.77 -2.35
N PHE A 45 17.73 -7.88 -2.79
CA PHE A 45 17.37 -8.15 -4.18
C PHE A 45 16.09 -7.39 -4.56
N LYS A 46 15.94 -7.10 -5.85
CA LYS A 46 14.73 -6.47 -6.41
C LYS A 46 14.01 -7.50 -7.28
N LEU A 47 12.74 -7.72 -7.01
CA LEU A 47 11.81 -8.40 -7.90
C LEU A 47 11.28 -7.39 -8.90
N ASP A 48 11.39 -7.72 -10.18
CA ASP A 48 10.65 -7.03 -11.23
C ASP A 48 9.26 -7.63 -11.26
N LEU A 49 8.29 -6.87 -10.72
CA LEU A 49 6.90 -7.27 -10.72
C LEU A 49 6.37 -7.25 -12.15
N LEU A 50 5.63 -8.28 -12.54
CA LEU A 50 4.90 -8.25 -13.80
C LEU A 50 3.72 -7.26 -13.70
N ASP A 51 3.31 -6.68 -14.82
CA ASP A 51 2.22 -5.68 -14.85
C ASP A 51 0.93 -6.18 -14.16
N VAL A 52 0.64 -7.47 -14.28
CA VAL A 52 -0.48 -8.16 -13.62
C VAL A 52 -0.40 -8.10 -12.08
N GLU A 53 0.79 -8.12 -11.49
CA GLU A 53 0.98 -8.08 -10.04
C GLU A 53 0.75 -6.68 -9.46
N THR A 54 0.80 -5.64 -10.31
CA THR A 54 0.55 -4.24 -9.89
C THR A 54 -0.87 -4.05 -9.40
N GLY A 55 -1.86 -4.69 -10.04
CA GLY A 55 -3.27 -4.59 -9.65
C GLY A 55 -3.60 -5.34 -8.35
N VAL A 56 -2.87 -6.43 -8.06
CA VAL A 56 -3.06 -7.23 -6.84
C VAL A 56 -2.47 -6.51 -5.62
N HIS A 57 -1.37 -5.77 -5.82
CA HIS A 57 -0.65 -5.08 -4.75
C HIS A 57 -0.96 -3.58 -4.64
N ASP A 58 -2.05 -3.13 -5.28
CA ASP A 58 -2.57 -1.79 -5.06
C ASP A 58 -3.38 -1.72 -3.78
N THR A 59 -2.65 -1.58 -2.66
CA THR A 59 -3.25 -1.36 -1.35
C THR A 59 -4.07 -0.07 -1.29
N ASN A 60 -3.74 0.96 -2.08
CA ASN A 60 -4.53 2.20 -2.04
C ASN A 60 -5.93 1.96 -2.61
N ARG A 61 -6.02 1.23 -3.72
CA ARG A 61 -7.29 0.81 -4.30
C ARG A 61 -8.09 -0.07 -3.33
N ALA A 62 -7.45 -1.07 -2.73
CA ALA A 62 -8.11 -1.97 -1.78
C ALA A 62 -8.72 -1.21 -0.57
N TRP A 63 -8.05 -0.16 -0.09
CA TRP A 63 -8.58 0.67 0.99
C TRP A 63 -9.73 1.58 0.54
N ALA A 64 -9.63 2.16 -0.66
CA ALA A 64 -10.71 2.97 -1.23
C ALA A 64 -11.98 2.14 -1.44
N ASP A 65 -11.85 0.96 -2.06
CA ASP A 65 -12.96 0.04 -2.31
C ASP A 65 -13.62 -0.39 -0.99
N GLN A 66 -12.82 -0.64 0.06
CA GLN A 66 -13.35 -1.03 1.37
C GLN A 66 -14.06 0.13 2.09
N ILE A 67 -13.55 1.36 1.98
CA ILE A 67 -14.23 2.55 2.51
C ILE A 67 -15.56 2.78 1.78
N GLU A 68 -15.57 2.65 0.45
CA GLU A 68 -16.80 2.80 -0.34
C GLU A 68 -17.83 1.72 0.01
N ALA A 69 -17.39 0.47 0.20
CA ALA A 69 -18.27 -0.61 0.64
C ALA A 69 -18.86 -0.36 2.04
N MET A 70 -18.06 0.20 2.97
CA MET A 70 -18.53 0.57 4.30
C MET A 70 -19.52 1.73 4.28
N GLN A 71 -19.32 2.71 3.39
CA GLN A 71 -20.23 3.85 3.21
C GLN A 71 -21.57 3.39 2.64
N ARG A 72 -21.55 2.57 1.58
CA ARG A 72 -22.77 2.01 0.98
C ARG A 72 -23.58 1.21 1.99
N ALA A 73 -22.92 0.36 2.78
CA ALA A 73 -23.59 -0.41 3.83
C ALA A 73 -24.14 0.48 4.97
N GLY A 74 -23.58 1.67 5.18
CA GLY A 74 -24.12 2.66 6.11
C GLY A 74 -25.37 3.36 5.57
N ASP A 75 -25.32 3.78 4.30
CA ASP A 75 -26.46 4.43 3.62
C ASP A 75 -27.68 3.49 3.55
N ASP A 76 -27.46 2.20 3.27
CA ASP A 76 -28.53 1.19 3.24
C ASP A 76 -29.21 1.03 4.61
N VAL A 77 -28.47 1.17 5.71
CA VAL A 77 -29.00 1.07 7.08
C VAL A 77 -29.82 2.29 7.46
N ASP A 78 -29.41 3.50 7.04
CA ASP A 78 -30.16 4.72 7.30
C ASP A 78 -31.50 4.76 6.52
N ASP A 79 -31.53 4.25 5.28
CA ASP A 79 -32.77 4.16 4.47
C ASP A 79 -33.80 3.18 5.09
N ASP A 80 -33.33 2.06 5.65
CA ASP A 80 -34.16 1.10 6.38
C ASP A 80 -34.77 1.70 7.66
N LEU A 81 -34.03 2.58 8.37
CA LEU A 81 -34.51 3.24 9.58
C LEU A 81 -35.57 4.32 9.30
N ASP A 82 -35.39 5.08 8.21
CA ASP A 82 -36.35 6.10 7.79
C ASP A 82 -37.66 5.48 7.25
N SER A 83 -37.59 4.32 6.58
CA SER A 83 -38.77 3.60 6.10
C SER A 83 -39.59 2.93 7.22
N ALA A 84 -38.96 2.57 8.33
CA ALA A 84 -39.61 1.98 9.51
C ALA A 84 -40.24 3.03 10.46
N ALA A 85 -39.98 4.32 10.23
CA ALA A 85 -40.46 5.44 11.05
C ALA A 85 -41.83 6.01 10.61
N TYR A 86 -42.47 5.43 9.59
CA TYR A 86 -43.80 5.80 9.07
C TYR A 86 -44.80 4.65 9.17
#